data_AF-A0A1M7E1B4-F1
#
_entry.id   AF-A0A1M7E1B4-F1
#
_cell.length_a   1.000
_cell.length_b   1.000
_cell.length_c   1.000
_cell.angle_alpha   90.00
_cell.angle_beta   90.00
_cell.angle_gamma   90.00
#
_symmetry.space_group_name_H-M   'P 1'
#
loop_
_entity.id
_entity.type
_entity.pdbx_description
1 polymer ?
#
loop_
_entity_poly.entity_id
_entity_poly.type
_entity_poly.pdbx_seq_one_letter_code
_entity_poly.pdbx_strand_id
1 'polypeptide(L)'
;MVVCFQKIQQIKFILLENNTTSQTDNHEKLMETIILLFQNPVIIILLIIIFLSKLFPPKNINSLYGYRTVKSMRNKSNWDFAQKYSTNLLLKLLSLLFVIQIILYMVYGSTPFINISILIGLIICVALVLYLTEKRLK
;
A
#
# COMPACT_ATOMS: atom_id res chain seq x y z
N MET A 1 -25.36 21.20 46.50
CA MET A 1 -25.86 20.55 45.26
C MET A 1 -25.31 21.20 43.99
N VAL A 2 -25.36 22.53 43.85
CA VAL A 2 -24.89 23.30 42.67
C VAL A 2 -23.41 23.09 42.31
N VAL A 3 -22.51 23.07 43.30
CA VAL A 3 -21.05 22.87 43.10
C VAL A 3 -20.72 21.50 42.49
N CYS A 4 -21.49 20.48 42.84
CA CYS A 4 -21.30 19.12 42.31
C CYS A 4 -21.72 19.05 40.83
N PHE A 5 -22.82 19.74 40.48
CA PHE A 5 -23.28 19.84 39.10
C PHE A 5 -22.29 20.59 38.20
N GLN A 6 -21.71 21.70 38.69
CA GLN A 6 -20.68 22.44 37.95
C GLN A 6 -19.42 21.61 37.70
N LYS A 7 -18.97 20.81 38.68
CA LYS A 7 -17.85 19.87 38.49
C LYS A 7 -18.15 18.81 37.43
N ILE A 8 -19.36 18.25 37.42
CA ILE A 8 -19.77 17.25 36.42
C ILE A 8 -19.82 17.86 35.02
N GLN A 9 -20.30 19.09 34.87
CA GLN A 9 -20.31 19.81 33.60
C GLN A 9 -18.89 20.10 33.10
N GLN A 10 -17.98 20.52 33.98
CA GLN A 10 -16.57 20.71 33.64
C GLN A 10 -15.89 19.41 33.19
N ILE A 11 -16.13 18.29 33.88
CA ILE A 11 -15.56 16.99 33.51
C ILE A 11 -16.08 16.54 32.13
N LYS A 12 -17.38 16.70 31.86
CA LYS A 12 -17.94 16.37 30.53
C LYS A 12 -17.34 17.25 29.42
N PHE A 13 -17.14 18.53 29.69
CA PHE A 13 -16.52 19.45 28.74
C PHE A 13 -15.07 19.04 28.43
N ILE A 14 -14.27 18.74 29.46
CA ILE A 14 -12.88 18.27 29.30
C ILE A 14 -12.82 16.94 28.53
N LEU A 15 -13.74 16.00 28.81
CA LEU A 15 -13.81 14.73 28.08
C LEU A 15 -14.21 14.91 26.62
N LEU A 16 -15.14 15.83 26.33
CA LEU A 16 -15.52 16.19 24.96
C LEU A 16 -14.34 16.83 24.22
N GLU A 17 -13.63 17.77 24.86
CA GLU A 17 -12.49 18.46 24.28
C GLU A 17 -11.32 17.51 23.98
N ASN A 18 -11.00 16.60 24.91
CA ASN A 18 -9.97 15.56 24.72
C ASN A 18 -10.34 14.55 23.61
N ASN A 19 -11.62 14.20 23.47
CA ASN A 19 -12.08 13.35 22.37
C ASN A 19 -12.00 14.09 21.03
N THR A 20 -12.33 15.38 20.99
CA THR A 20 -12.22 16.16 19.74
C THR A 20 -10.76 16.34 19.32
N THR A 21 -9.84 16.62 20.24
CA THR A 21 -8.41 16.80 19.92
C THR A 21 -7.75 15.50 19.49
N SER A 22 -8.03 14.38 20.16
CA SER A 22 -7.52 13.07 19.73
C SER A 22 -8.09 12.61 18.39
N GLN A 23 -9.35 12.96 18.09
CA GLN A 23 -9.96 12.67 16.80
C GLN A 23 -9.37 13.54 15.68
N THR A 24 -9.17 14.85 15.90
CA THR A 24 -8.52 15.72 14.91
C THR A 24 -7.08 15.29 14.63
N ASP A 25 -6.34 14.88 15.65
CA ASP A 25 -4.94 14.44 15.54
C ASP A 25 -4.80 13.13 14.73
N ASN A 26 -5.78 12.21 14.85
CA ASN A 26 -5.83 11.00 14.03
C ASN A 26 -6.19 11.29 12.57
N HIS A 27 -7.11 12.22 12.31
CA HIS A 27 -7.45 12.62 10.95
C HIS A 27 -6.30 13.33 10.24
N GLU A 28 -5.56 14.18 10.96
CA GLU A 28 -4.35 14.83 10.44
C GLU A 28 -3.28 13.81 10.04
N LYS A 29 -2.95 12.87 10.94
CA LYS A 29 -2.01 11.77 10.64
C LYS A 29 -2.43 10.93 9.44
N LEU A 30 -3.72 10.63 9.32
CA LEU A 30 -4.25 9.88 8.18
C LEU A 30 -4.05 10.65 6.86
N MET A 31 -4.37 11.95 6.86
CA MET A 31 -4.21 12.79 5.67
C MET A 31 -2.73 12.94 5.28
N GLU A 32 -1.84 13.12 6.25
CA GLU A 32 -0.39 13.18 6.00
C GLU A 32 0.15 11.86 5.41
N THR A 33 -0.32 10.72 5.93
CA THR A 33 0.06 9.39 5.39
C THR A 33 -0.34 9.24 3.93
N ILE A 34 -1.58 9.64 3.61
CA ILE A 34 -2.11 9.57 2.25
C ILE A 34 -1.28 10.45 1.32
N ILE A 35 -1.01 11.69 1.73
CA ILE A 35 -0.19 12.64 0.94
C ILE A 35 1.21 12.08 0.71
N LEU A 36 1.86 11.53 1.73
CA LEU A 36 3.21 10.98 1.62
C LEU A 36 3.29 9.78 0.66
N LEU A 37 2.27 8.94 0.64
CA LEU A 37 2.17 7.81 -0.27
C LEU A 37 1.95 8.24 -1.73
N PHE A 38 1.15 9.27 -1.96
CA PHE A 38 0.96 9.86 -3.29
C PHE A 38 2.18 10.68 -3.75
N GLN A 39 2.94 11.28 -2.83
CA GLN A 39 4.13 12.04 -3.18
C GLN A 39 5.27 11.14 -3.69
N ASN A 40 5.23 9.83 -3.39
CA ASN A 40 6.22 8.89 -3.89
C ASN A 40 5.94 8.50 -5.36
N PRO A 41 6.77 8.95 -6.32
CA PRO A 41 6.51 8.71 -7.75
C PRO A 41 6.55 7.22 -8.10
N VAL A 42 7.28 6.40 -7.33
CA VAL A 42 7.40 4.96 -7.58
C VAL A 42 6.05 4.26 -7.41
N ILE A 43 5.26 4.64 -6.40
CA ILE A 43 3.96 4.04 -6.13
C ILE A 43 2.99 4.36 -7.27
N ILE A 44 2.96 5.63 -7.71
CA ILE A 44 2.13 6.06 -8.84
C ILE A 44 2.51 5.27 -10.10
N ILE A 45 3.79 5.18 -10.42
CA ILE A 45 4.27 4.44 -11.60
C ILE A 45 3.85 2.97 -11.52
N LEU A 46 3.97 2.32 -10.36
CA LEU A 46 3.56 0.92 -10.18
C LEU A 46 2.05 0.74 -10.36
N LEU A 47 1.22 1.65 -9.85
CA LEU A 47 -0.23 1.61 -10.04
C LEU A 47 -0.61 1.77 -11.51
N ILE A 48 0.05 2.68 -12.23
CA ILE A 48 -0.14 2.85 -13.69
C ILE A 48 0.26 1.58 -14.42
N ILE A 49 1.40 0.97 -14.09
CA ILE A 49 1.85 -0.29 -14.70
C ILE A 49 0.83 -1.41 -14.44
N ILE A 50 0.31 -1.54 -13.22
CA ILE A 50 -0.73 -2.54 -12.89
C ILE A 50 -1.99 -2.28 -13.72
N PHE A 51 -2.43 -1.03 -13.80
CA PHE A 51 -3.64 -0.65 -14.53
C PHE A 51 -3.50 -0.95 -16.03
N LEU A 52 -2.40 -0.51 -16.65
CA LEU A 52 -2.10 -0.80 -18.05
C LEU A 52 -1.97 -2.30 -18.31
N SER A 53 -1.32 -3.05 -17.42
CA SER A 53 -1.13 -4.50 -17.58
C SER A 53 -2.44 -5.28 -17.41
N LYS A 54 -3.40 -4.76 -16.65
CA LYS A 54 -4.75 -5.32 -16.54
C LYS A 54 -5.63 -5.00 -17.74
N LEU A 55 -5.55 -3.77 -18.25
CA LEU A 55 -6.39 -3.31 -19.35
C LEU A 55 -5.89 -3.84 -20.71
N PHE A 56 -4.57 -3.88 -20.87
CA PHE A 56 -3.88 -4.30 -22.09
C PHE A 56 -2.84 -5.37 -21.80
N PRO A 57 -3.24 -6.56 -21.29
CA PRO A 57 -2.30 -7.65 -21.08
C PRO A 57 -1.63 -8.04 -22.41
N PRO A 58 -0.30 -8.27 -22.43
CA PRO A 58 0.38 -8.56 -23.68
C PRO A 58 -0.06 -9.93 -24.20
N LYS A 59 -0.80 -9.91 -25.32
CA LYS A 59 -1.41 -11.10 -25.91
C LYS A 59 -0.41 -12.02 -26.58
N ASN A 60 0.79 -11.57 -26.91
CA ASN A 60 1.82 -12.36 -27.56
C ASN A 60 3.13 -12.23 -26.79
N ILE A 61 3.98 -13.24 -26.91
CA ILE A 61 5.33 -13.21 -26.33
C ILE A 61 6.09 -12.07 -26.99
N ASN A 62 6.48 -11.08 -26.21
CA ASN A 62 7.20 -9.90 -26.68
C ASN A 62 8.44 -9.68 -25.81
N SER A 63 9.58 -9.40 -26.43
CA SER A 63 10.82 -9.11 -25.73
C SER A 63 10.88 -7.69 -25.16
N LEU A 64 9.96 -6.79 -25.54
CA LEU A 64 9.96 -5.39 -25.08
C LEU A 64 9.00 -5.12 -23.90
N TYR A 65 7.89 -5.84 -23.80
CA TYR A 65 6.81 -5.54 -22.86
C TYR A 65 6.30 -6.78 -22.11
N GLY A 66 5.92 -6.59 -20.85
CA GLY A 66 5.40 -7.62 -19.95
C GLY A 66 6.45 -8.27 -19.04
N TYR A 67 6.00 -9.25 -18.26
CA TYR A 67 6.81 -10.14 -17.42
C TYR A 67 7.69 -11.06 -18.28
N ARG A 68 8.98 -10.75 -18.36
CA ARG A 68 9.96 -11.36 -19.28
C ARG A 68 11.01 -12.15 -18.51
N THR A 69 10.63 -13.34 -18.05
CA THR A 69 11.58 -14.32 -17.53
C THR A 69 11.68 -15.51 -18.47
N VAL A 70 12.82 -16.20 -18.46
CA VAL A 70 13.08 -17.35 -19.34
C VAL A 70 11.96 -18.40 -19.25
N LYS A 71 11.47 -18.69 -18.04
CA LYS A 71 10.37 -19.65 -17.84
C LYS A 71 9.02 -19.13 -18.35
N SER A 72 8.73 -17.84 -18.17
CA SER A 72 7.47 -17.25 -18.64
C SER A 72 7.36 -17.23 -20.16
N MET A 73 8.48 -17.02 -20.86
CA MET A 73 8.53 -16.92 -22.33
C MET A 73 8.61 -18.27 -23.05
N ARG A 74 8.71 -19.38 -22.30
CA ARG A 74 8.90 -20.72 -22.89
C ARG A 74 7.74 -21.17 -23.78
N ASN A 75 6.51 -20.84 -23.40
CA ASN A 75 5.32 -21.16 -24.18
C ASN A 75 4.21 -20.14 -23.91
N LYS A 76 3.20 -20.14 -24.78
CA LYS A 76 2.08 -19.19 -24.71
C LYS A 76 1.29 -19.28 -23.39
N SER A 77 1.08 -20.49 -22.89
CA SER A 77 0.34 -20.74 -21.64
C SER A 77 1.06 -20.14 -20.42
N ASN A 78 2.38 -20.31 -20.33
CA ASN A 78 3.22 -19.77 -19.27
C ASN A 78 3.26 -18.24 -19.36
N TRP A 79 3.32 -17.70 -20.58
CA TRP A 79 3.28 -16.25 -20.81
C TRP A 79 1.97 -15.67 -20.28
N ASP A 80 0.83 -16.17 -20.73
CA ASP A 80 -0.49 -15.65 -20.33
C ASP A 80 -0.73 -15.82 -18.83
N PHE A 81 -0.28 -16.95 -18.25
CA PHE A 81 -0.32 -17.17 -16.81
C PHE A 81 0.55 -16.16 -16.04
N ALA A 82 1.81 -15.96 -16.45
CA ALA A 82 2.74 -15.07 -15.76
C ALA A 82 2.22 -13.64 -15.71
N GLN A 83 1.67 -13.12 -16.83
CA GLN A 83 1.15 -11.75 -16.86
C GLN A 83 -0.04 -11.55 -15.95
N LYS A 84 -1.00 -12.48 -16.00
CA LYS A 84 -2.19 -12.42 -15.15
C LYS A 84 -1.85 -12.63 -13.69
N TYR A 85 -0.97 -13.58 -13.38
CA TYR A 85 -0.62 -13.93 -12.02
C TYR A 85 0.23 -12.83 -11.36
N SER A 86 1.30 -12.38 -12.00
CA SER A 86 2.19 -11.35 -11.45
C SER A 86 1.46 -10.03 -11.21
N THR A 87 0.64 -9.57 -12.16
CA THR A 87 -0.13 -8.33 -12.03
C THR A 87 -1.12 -8.39 -10.86
N ASN A 88 -1.83 -9.52 -10.71
CA ASN A 88 -2.77 -9.70 -9.61
C ASN A 88 -2.06 -9.86 -8.26
N LEU A 89 -0.92 -10.54 -8.23
CA LEU A 89 -0.12 -10.70 -7.02
C LEU A 89 0.49 -9.37 -6.57
N LEU A 90 1.02 -8.59 -7.52
CA LEU A 90 1.56 -7.25 -7.26
C LEU A 90 0.49 -6.34 -6.67
N LEU A 91 -0.72 -6.31 -7.23
CA LEU A 91 -1.83 -5.54 -6.67
C LEU A 91 -2.18 -5.95 -5.24
N LYS A 92 -2.24 -7.27 -4.96
CA LYS A 92 -2.52 -7.79 -3.61
C LYS A 92 -1.43 -7.38 -2.61
N LEU A 93 -0.16 -7.55 -2.97
CA LEU A 93 0.95 -7.21 -2.08
C LEU A 93 1.07 -5.70 -1.86
N LEU A 94 0.87 -4.87 -2.89
CA LEU A 94 0.82 -3.41 -2.73
C LEU A 94 -0.34 -3.00 -1.81
N SER A 95 -1.53 -3.60 -1.98
CA SER A 95 -2.68 -3.29 -1.11
C SER A 95 -2.41 -3.66 0.36
N LEU A 96 -1.72 -4.78 0.60
CA LEU A 96 -1.32 -5.19 1.94
C LEU A 96 -0.28 -4.24 2.52
N LEU A 97 0.74 -3.87 1.74
CA LEU A 97 1.78 -2.92 2.15
C LEU A 97 1.17 -1.57 2.53
N PHE A 98 0.19 -1.09 1.77
CA PHE A 98 -0.53 0.15 2.04
C PHE A 98 -1.23 0.13 3.41
N VAL A 99 -1.94 -0.96 3.71
CA VAL A 99 -2.61 -1.13 5.01
C VAL A 99 -1.60 -1.16 6.16
N ILE A 100 -0.51 -1.90 6.00
CA ILE A 100 0.57 -1.96 7.01
C ILE A 100 1.15 -0.58 7.26
N GLN A 101 1.38 0.19 6.20
CA GLN A 101 1.97 1.52 6.31
C GLN A 101 1.06 2.51 7.06
N ILE A 102 -0.25 2.47 6.79
CA ILE A 102 -1.23 3.27 7.53
C ILE A 102 -1.19 2.95 9.02
N ILE A 103 -1.17 1.65 9.37
CA ILE A 103 -1.13 1.22 10.78
C ILE A 103 0.16 1.70 11.44
N LEU A 104 1.31 1.53 10.79
CA LEU A 104 2.59 1.99 11.33
C LEU A 104 2.61 3.50 11.56
N TYR A 105 2.05 4.28 10.65
CA TYR A 105 1.98 5.72 10.80
C TYR A 105 1.02 6.15 11.91
N MET A 106 -0.13 5.47 12.08
CA MET A 106 -1.04 5.75 13.19
C MET A 106 -0.40 5.48 14.55
N VAL A 107 0.45 4.45 14.65
CA VAL A 107 1.10 4.06 15.92
C VAL A 107 2.34 4.90 16.22
N TYR A 108 3.19 5.15 15.22
CA TYR A 108 4.51 5.75 15.40
C TYR A 108 4.64 7.17 14.85
N GLY A 109 3.67 7.65 14.09
CA GLY A 109 3.68 8.96 13.43
C GLY A 109 4.68 9.07 12.27
N SER A 110 4.83 10.28 11.76
CA SER A 110 5.76 10.65 10.69
C SER A 110 7.21 10.63 11.18
N THR A 111 7.87 9.48 11.09
CA THR A 111 9.31 9.38 11.40
C THR A 111 10.10 9.00 10.14
N PRO A 112 11.38 9.41 10.04
CA PRO A 112 12.22 9.04 8.90
C PRO A 112 12.33 7.52 8.71
N PHE A 113 12.29 6.75 9.80
CA PHE A 113 12.29 5.29 9.75
C PHE A 113 11.07 4.73 9.03
N ILE A 114 9.88 5.26 9.33
CA ILE A 114 8.61 4.88 8.69
C ILE A 114 8.58 5.28 7.21
N ASN A 115 9.27 6.36 6.82
CA ASN A 115 9.39 6.75 5.41
C ASN A 115 10.31 5.80 4.64
N ILE A 116 11.43 5.38 5.23
CA ILE A 116 12.38 4.43 4.63
C ILE A 116 11.76 3.03 4.53
N SER A 117 10.93 2.63 5.49
CA SER A 117 10.29 1.31 5.49
C SER A 117 9.39 1.08 4.27
N ILE A 118 8.79 2.14 3.72
CA ILE A 118 7.99 2.06 2.47
C ILE A 118 8.85 1.58 1.31
N LEU A 119 10.03 2.18 1.12
CA LEU A 119 10.93 1.83 0.02
C LEU A 119 11.42 0.39 0.15
N ILE A 120 11.82 -0.02 1.36
CA ILE A 120 12.24 -1.39 1.64
C ILE A 120 11.09 -2.37 1.38
N GLY A 121 9.88 -2.03 1.84
CA GLY A 121 8.67 -2.83 1.61
C GLY A 121 8.33 -3.00 0.13
N LEU A 122 8.51 -1.96 -0.69
CA LEU A 122 8.30 -2.02 -2.14
C LEU A 122 9.31 -2.97 -2.80
N ILE A 123 10.59 -2.89 -2.45
CA ILE A 123 11.64 -3.79 -2.97
C ILE A 123 11.29 -5.25 -2.63
N ILE A 124 10.90 -5.51 -1.39
CA ILE A 124 10.49 -6.85 -0.93
C ILE A 124 9.26 -7.32 -1.72
N CYS A 125 8.26 -6.47 -1.92
CA CYS A 125 7.06 -6.81 -2.68
C CYS A 125 7.41 -7.23 -4.11
N VAL A 126 8.24 -6.46 -4.82
CA VAL A 126 8.67 -6.81 -6.19
C VAL A 126 9.45 -8.13 -6.20
N ALA A 127 10.38 -8.31 -5.27
CA ALA A 127 11.14 -9.56 -5.16
C ALA A 127 10.23 -10.78 -4.90
N LEU A 128 9.22 -10.63 -4.03
CA LEU A 128 8.24 -11.68 -3.76
C LEU A 128 7.37 -11.99 -4.99
N VAL A 129 6.95 -10.98 -5.75
CA VAL A 129 6.20 -11.19 -7.00
C VAL A 129 7.04 -12.00 -7.98
N LEU A 130 8.32 -11.64 -8.16
CA LEU A 130 9.23 -12.36 -9.04
C LEU A 130 9.40 -13.81 -8.60
N TYR A 131 9.76 -14.02 -7.33
CA TYR A 131 10.00 -15.35 -6.77
C TYR A 131 8.76 -16.26 -6.85
N LEU A 132 7.60 -15.77 -6.41
CA LEU A 132 6.36 -16.56 -6.39
C LEU A 132 5.83 -16.86 -7.79
N THR A 133 6.01 -15.94 -8.74
CA THR A 133 5.62 -16.16 -10.14
C THR A 133 6.53 -17.22 -10.76
N GLU A 134 7.85 -17.12 -10.61
CA GLU A 134 8.80 -18.11 -11.11
C GLU A 134 8.62 -19.51 -10.50
N LYS A 135 8.20 -19.58 -9.23
CA LYS A 135 7.93 -20.86 -8.55
C LYS A 135 6.68 -21.55 -9.11
N ARG A 136 5.69 -20.80 -9.60
CA ARG A 136 4.44 -21.35 -10.15
C ARG A 136 4.52 -21.67 -11.65
N LEU A 137 5.53 -21.14 -12.33
CA LEU A 137 5.78 -21.45 -13.74
C LEU A 137 6.37 -22.85 -13.88
N LYS A 138 5.85 -23.61 -14.84
CA LYS A 138 6.27 -24.98 -15.18
C LYS A 138 7.40 -24.97 -16.20
#